data_AF-A0A7V3JQ35-F1
#
_entry.id   AF-A0A7V3JQ35-F1
#
_cell.length_a   1.000
_cell.length_b   1.000
_cell.length_c   1.000
_cell.angle_alpha   90.00
_cell.angle_beta   90.00
_cell.angle_gamma   90.00
#
_symmetry.space_group_name_H-M   'P 1'
#
loop_
_entity.id
_entity.type
_entity.pdbx_description
1 polymer ?
#
loop_
_entity_poly.entity_id
_entity_poly.type
_entity_poly.pdbx_seq_one_letter_code
_entity_poly.pdbx_strand_id
1 'polypeptide(L)'
;MLLAERLAACPELAGEAFNFSCEAPLAVADLVGRILTAMGSDLVPVIQNHAPHEIRHQYLSAEKARRVLGWSPRFDLAEGLRRTIAWYREYLRA
;
A
#
# COMPACT_ATOMS: atom_id res chain seq x y z
N MET A 1 0.07 -16.34 8.66
CA MET A 1 -0.01 -14.86 8.69
C MET A 1 0.69 -14.38 9.95
N LEU A 2 1.76 -13.57 9.84
CA LEU A 2 2.65 -13.24 10.97
C LEU A 2 1.90 -12.73 12.22
N LEU A 3 0.96 -11.79 12.07
CA LEU A 3 0.21 -11.25 13.21
C LEU A 3 -0.59 -12.36 13.92
N ALA A 4 -1.30 -13.20 13.17
CA ALA A 4 -2.10 -14.28 13.75
C ALA A 4 -1.21 -15.30 14.47
N GLU A 5 -0.05 -15.65 13.90
CA GLU A 5 0.93 -16.54 14.53
C GLU A 5 1.46 -15.94 15.84
N ARG A 6 1.76 -14.64 15.86
CA ARG A 6 2.23 -13.93 17.06
C ARG A 6 1.14 -13.83 18.14
N LEU A 7 -0.10 -13.51 17.77
CA LEU A 7 -1.23 -13.45 18.71
C LEU A 7 -1.53 -14.82 19.34
N ALA A 8 -1.39 -15.90 18.58
CA ALA A 8 -1.59 -17.25 19.10
C ALA A 8 -0.48 -17.65 20.10
N ALA A 9 0.75 -17.20 19.88
CA ALA A 9 1.90 -17.53 20.70
C ALA A 9 2.08 -16.59 21.93
N CYS A 10 1.57 -15.36 21.86
CA CYS A 10 1.80 -14.30 22.85
C CYS A 10 0.46 -13.69 23.31
N PRO A 11 -0.20 -14.26 24.34
CA PRO A 11 -1.47 -13.77 24.87
C PRO A 11 -1.43 -12.30 25.32
N GLU A 12 -0.26 -11.78 25.71
CA GLU A 12 -0.02 -10.40 26.09
C GLU A 12 -0.25 -9.39 24.96
N LEU A 13 -0.30 -9.86 23.70
CA LEU A 13 -0.61 -9.02 22.55
C LEU A 13 -2.12 -8.88 22.31
N ALA A 14 -2.97 -9.57 23.08
CA ALA A 14 -4.42 -9.49 22.93
C ALA A 14 -4.93 -8.06 23.20
N GLY A 15 -5.74 -7.53 22.29
CA GLY A 15 -6.28 -6.17 22.37
C GLY A 15 -5.34 -5.07 21.84
N GLU A 16 -4.11 -5.40 21.49
CA GLU A 16 -3.17 -4.44 20.90
C GLU A 16 -3.51 -4.15 19.43
N ALA A 17 -3.50 -2.87 19.05
CA ALA A 17 -3.67 -2.44 17.65
C ALA A 17 -2.32 -2.37 16.93
N PHE A 18 -2.28 -2.78 15.65
CA PHE A 18 -1.10 -2.71 14.79
C PHE A 18 -1.43 -2.06 13.45
N ASN A 19 -0.57 -1.14 13.04
CA ASN A 19 -0.55 -0.61 11.69
C ASN A 19 0.45 -1.38 10.84
N PHE A 20 0.10 -1.63 9.59
CA PHE A 20 0.99 -2.21 8.58
C PHE A 20 1.07 -1.24 7.41
N SER A 21 2.27 -0.78 7.11
CA SER A 21 2.50 0.24 6.10
C SER A 21 3.91 0.15 5.55
N CYS A 22 4.10 0.61 4.32
CA CYS A 22 5.41 0.80 3.73
C CYS A 22 6.12 2.08 4.23
N GLU A 23 5.40 2.95 4.96
CA GLU A 23 5.92 4.22 5.50
C GLU A 23 6.58 5.13 4.45
N ALA A 24 6.13 5.02 3.21
CA ALA A 24 6.56 5.84 2.09
C ALA A 24 5.35 6.61 1.55
N PRO A 25 5.00 7.77 2.14
CA PRO A 25 3.91 8.62 1.63
C PRO A 25 4.15 8.96 0.15
N LEU A 26 3.09 8.95 -0.64
CA LEU A 26 3.14 9.19 -2.08
C LEU A 26 1.94 10.03 -2.50
N ALA A 27 2.18 11.06 -3.31
CA ALA A 27 1.09 11.83 -3.88
C ALA A 27 0.35 11.01 -4.95
N VAL A 28 -0.97 11.21 -5.06
CA VAL A 28 -1.80 10.52 -6.06
C VAL A 28 -1.30 10.79 -7.48
N ALA A 29 -0.89 12.02 -7.77
CA ALA A 29 -0.33 12.38 -9.09
C ALA A 29 0.91 11.55 -9.44
N ASP A 30 1.83 11.35 -8.48
CA ASP A 30 3.03 10.55 -8.68
C ASP A 30 2.71 9.06 -8.86
N LEU A 31 1.73 8.54 -8.10
CA LEU A 31 1.26 7.16 -8.25
C LEU A 31 0.68 6.93 -9.65
N VAL A 32 -0.18 7.83 -10.12
CA VAL A 32 -0.76 7.77 -11.47
C VAL A 32 0.33 7.85 -12.53
N GLY A 33 1.30 8.77 -12.40
CA GLY A 33 2.44 8.86 -13.32
C GLY A 33 3.26 7.57 -13.40
N ARG A 34 3.50 6.91 -12.26
CA ARG A 34 4.19 5.61 -12.20
C ARG A 34 3.39 4.50 -12.88
N ILE A 35 2.07 4.48 -12.70
CA ILE A 35 1.16 3.53 -13.36
C ILE A 35 1.21 3.72 -14.88
N LEU A 36 1.03 4.97 -15.37
CA LEU A 36 1.06 5.29 -16.79
C LEU A 36 2.38 4.88 -17.45
N THR A 37 3.50 5.20 -16.78
CA THR A 37 4.84 4.80 -17.21
C THR A 37 4.96 3.28 -17.31
N ALA A 38 4.55 2.55 -16.26
CA ALA A 38 4.62 1.09 -16.24
C ALA A 38 3.69 0.42 -17.26
N MET A 39 2.60 1.09 -17.65
CA MET A 39 1.68 0.63 -18.68
C MET A 39 2.10 1.03 -20.11
N GLY A 40 3.05 1.97 -20.26
CA GLY A 40 3.40 2.56 -21.56
C GLY A 40 2.27 3.40 -22.15
N SER A 41 1.47 4.06 -21.31
CA SER A 41 0.30 4.85 -21.72
C SER A 41 0.64 6.33 -21.84
N ASP A 42 0.02 6.99 -22.81
CA ASP A 42 0.10 8.43 -23.10
C ASP A 42 -1.07 9.24 -22.53
N LEU A 43 -1.94 8.60 -21.72
CA LEU A 43 -3.06 9.27 -21.08
C LEU A 43 -2.58 10.38 -20.14
N VAL A 44 -3.32 11.49 -20.11
CA VAL A 44 -3.06 12.62 -19.23
C VAL A 44 -4.15 12.70 -18.16
N PRO A 45 -3.82 12.65 -16.86
CA PRO A 45 -4.82 12.73 -15.81
C PRO A 45 -5.45 14.13 -15.74
N VAL A 46 -6.77 14.17 -15.58
CA VAL A 46 -7.54 15.42 -15.39
C VAL A 46 -7.75 15.65 -13.89
N ILE A 47 -7.18 16.73 -13.36
CA ILE A 47 -7.30 17.08 -11.93
C ILE A 47 -8.53 17.96 -11.73
N GLN A 48 -9.60 17.38 -11.18
CA GLN A 48 -10.87 18.09 -10.95
C GLN A 48 -10.93 18.85 -9.62
N ASN A 49 -10.02 18.58 -8.69
CA ASN A 49 -9.99 19.17 -7.35
C ASN A 49 -11.33 19.08 -6.57
N HIS A 50 -12.09 17.99 -6.80
CA HIS A 50 -13.38 17.76 -6.18
C HIS A 50 -13.34 16.52 -5.28
N ALA A 51 -12.99 16.74 -4.01
CA ALA A 51 -12.94 15.70 -2.97
C ALA A 51 -13.21 16.32 -1.57
N PRO A 52 -14.44 16.79 -1.28
CA PRO A 52 -14.73 17.64 -0.11
C PRO A 52 -14.57 16.96 1.26
N HIS A 53 -14.32 15.65 1.31
CA HIS A 53 -14.20 14.88 2.56
C HIS A 53 -12.95 13.99 2.61
N GLU A 54 -11.98 14.23 1.73
CA GLU A 54 -10.76 13.44 1.69
C GLU A 54 -9.74 13.93 2.74
N ILE A 55 -9.08 12.98 3.41
CA ILE A 55 -7.96 13.29 4.30
C ILE A 55 -6.75 13.64 3.43
N ARG A 56 -6.26 14.88 3.53
CA ARG A 56 -5.16 15.37 2.65
C ARG A 56 -3.85 14.61 2.79
N HIS A 57 -3.51 14.21 4.02
CA HIS A 57 -2.25 13.53 4.32
C HIS A 57 -2.57 12.34 5.21
N GLN A 58 -2.57 11.15 4.62
CA GLN A 58 -2.80 9.89 5.33
C GLN A 58 -1.60 8.97 5.16
N TYR A 59 -0.97 8.64 6.28
CA TYR A 59 0.11 7.67 6.37
C TYR A 59 0.13 7.09 7.78
N LEU A 60 0.69 5.89 7.92
CA LEU A 60 0.73 5.14 9.16
C LEU A 60 2.17 4.87 9.55
N SER A 61 2.46 4.85 10.85
CA SER A 61 3.70 4.26 11.38
C SER A 61 3.50 2.76 11.59
N ALA A 62 4.38 1.95 11.03
CA ALA A 62 4.50 0.52 11.24
C ALA A 62 5.58 0.15 12.28
N GLU A 63 6.07 1.15 13.03
CA GLU A 63 7.13 0.98 14.04
C GLU A 63 6.81 -0.12 15.06
N LYS A 64 5.57 -0.14 15.57
CA LYS A 64 5.13 -1.17 16.53
C LYS A 64 5.16 -2.56 15.91
N ALA A 65 4.71 -2.71 14.67
CA ALA A 65 4.75 -3.99 13.96
C ALA A 65 6.20 -4.47 13.75
N ARG A 66 7.11 -3.55 13.38
CA ARG A 66 8.55 -3.86 13.30
C ARG A 66 9.13 -4.32 14.64
N ARG A 67 8.93 -3.53 15.69
CA ARG A 67 9.55 -3.77 17.01
C ARG A 67 9.00 -5.01 17.70
N VAL A 68 7.69 -5.20 17.68
CA VAL A 68 7.01 -6.25 18.47
C VAL A 68 6.90 -7.56 17.69
N LEU A 69 6.66 -7.50 16.38
CA LEU A 69 6.40 -8.70 15.57
C LEU A 69 7.61 -9.12 14.72
N GLY A 70 8.60 -8.25 14.55
CA GLY A 70 9.65 -8.42 13.54
C GLY A 70 9.13 -8.23 12.11
N TRP A 71 7.99 -7.54 11.95
CA TRP A 71 7.34 -7.40 10.65
C TRP A 71 8.07 -6.38 9.77
N SER A 72 8.16 -6.64 8.47
CA SER A 72 8.57 -5.67 7.45
C SER A 72 7.77 -5.88 6.16
N PRO A 73 7.56 -4.82 5.35
CA PRO A 73 6.90 -4.98 4.05
C PRO A 73 7.77 -5.84 3.14
N ARG A 74 7.14 -6.79 2.44
CA ARG A 74 7.83 -7.71 1.53
C ARG A 74 8.01 -7.17 0.12
N PHE A 75 7.16 -6.23 -0.28
CA PHE A 75 7.14 -5.66 -1.62
C PHE A 75 7.35 -4.15 -1.53
N ASP A 76 8.15 -3.62 -2.44
CA ASP A 76 8.15 -2.19 -2.71
C ASP A 76 7.01 -1.83 -3.68
N LEU A 77 6.85 -0.52 -3.91
CA LEU A 77 5.81 -0.01 -4.80
C LEU A 77 6.01 -0.47 -6.25
N ALA A 78 7.24 -0.52 -6.75
CA ALA A 78 7.51 -0.84 -8.14
C ALA A 78 7.10 -2.29 -8.46
N GLU A 79 7.49 -3.23 -7.60
CA GLU A 79 7.09 -4.62 -7.69
C GLU A 79 5.57 -4.80 -7.48
N GLY A 80 4.99 -4.06 -6.52
CA GLY A 80 3.55 -4.05 -6.29
C GLY A 80 2.75 -3.60 -7.52
N LEU A 81 3.18 -2.52 -8.18
CA LEU A 81 2.57 -2.00 -9.41
C LEU A 81 2.70 -3.00 -10.56
N ARG A 82 3.90 -3.57 -10.77
CA ARG A 82 4.16 -4.55 -11.83
C ARG A 82 3.23 -5.75 -11.72
N ARG A 83 3.08 -6.32 -10.52
CA ARG A 83 2.20 -7.47 -10.27
C ARG A 83 0.72 -7.11 -10.42
N THR A 84 0.32 -5.95 -9.92
CA THR A 84 -1.07 -5.46 -10.04
C THR A 84 -1.47 -5.24 -11.50
N ILE A 85 -0.61 -4.60 -12.30
CA ILE A 85 -0.86 -4.36 -13.73
C ILE A 85 -0.96 -5.69 -14.49
N ALA A 86 -0.04 -6.63 -14.22
CA ALA A 86 -0.08 -7.95 -14.84
C ALA A 86 -1.40 -8.69 -14.54
N TRP A 87 -1.85 -8.63 -13.28
CA TRP A 87 -3.12 -9.20 -12.87
C TRP A 87 -4.31 -8.57 -13.60
N TYR A 88 -4.37 -7.24 -13.71
CA TYR A 88 -5.47 -6.57 -14.42
C TYR A 88 -5.49 -6.90 -15.91
N ARG A 89 -4.31 -7.03 -16.57
CA ARG A 89 -4.23 -7.45 -17.98
C ARG A 89 -4.83 -8.83 -18.20
N GLU A 90 -4.48 -9.79 -17.33
CA GLU A 90 -5.03 -11.14 -17.38
C GLU A 90 -6.54 -11.16 -17.07
N TYR A 91 -6.95 -10.49 -16.00
CA TYR A 91 -8.34 -10.48 -15.53
C TYR A 91 -9.30 -9.84 -16.53
N LEU A 92 -8.92 -8.71 -17.13
CA LEU A 92 -9.75 -7.99 -18.10
C LEU A 92 -9.69 -8.59 -19.51
N ARG A 93 -8.86 -9.61 -19.76
CA ARG A 93 -8.58 -10.18 -21.08
C ARG A 93 -8.34 -9.08 -22.12
N ALA A 94 -7.42 -8.18 -21.79
CA ALA A 94 -6.90 -7.20 -22.73
C ALA A 94 -5.91 -7.85 -23.69
#